data_AF-A0A239F6G4-F1
#
_entry.id   AF-A0A239F6G4-F1
#
_cell.length_a   1.000
_cell.length_b   1.000
_cell.length_c   1.000
_cell.angle_alpha   90.00
_cell.angle_beta   90.00
_cell.angle_gamma   90.00
#
_symmetry.space_group_name_H-M   'P 1'
#
loop_
_entity.id
_entity.type
_entity.pdbx_description
1 polymer ?
#
loop_
_entity_poly.entity_id
_entity_poly.type
_entity_poly.pdbx_seq_one_letter_code
_entity_poly.pdbx_strand_id
1 'polypeptide(L)'
;MCQHCIQKHIYKFKSHQDFESFGNALQEKCISNQYTIIDRQNKGSISLLGSCLFYKCNACKEQWVLSVPGKGWRGFYLPEKAAEEYTQRLRRIEKARSAGYLVMLVIVTLVLLWKLLLYFL
;
A
#
# COMPACT_ATOMS: atom_id res chain seq x y z
N MET A 1 1.71 -7.40 23.02
CA MET A 1 0.92 -8.06 21.95
C MET A 1 -0.49 -8.32 22.48
N CYS A 2 -1.52 -7.72 21.88
CA CYS A 2 -2.91 -7.81 22.36
C CYS A 2 -3.63 -9.06 21.82
N GLN A 3 -4.00 -10.02 22.67
CA GLN A 3 -4.61 -11.30 22.23
C GLN A 3 -5.94 -11.12 21.46
N HIS A 4 -6.61 -9.99 21.64
CA HIS A 4 -7.85 -9.67 20.93
C HIS A 4 -7.62 -9.14 19.51
N CYS A 5 -6.41 -8.66 19.19
CA CYS A 5 -6.06 -8.23 17.85
C CYS A 5 -5.88 -9.42 16.91
N ILE A 6 -6.24 -9.25 15.63
CA ILE A 6 -5.74 -10.12 14.57
C ILE A 6 -4.27 -9.72 14.34
N GLN A 7 -3.37 -10.34 15.11
CA GLN A 7 -1.93 -10.05 15.13
C GLN A 7 -1.20 -10.62 13.90
N LYS A 8 -1.70 -10.34 12.69
CA LYS A 8 -1.00 -10.67 11.46
C LYS A 8 -0.74 -9.36 10.72
N HIS A 9 0.52 -8.95 10.69
CA HIS A 9 0.97 -7.94 9.74
C HIS A 9 0.91 -8.54 8.35
N ILE A 10 -0.04 -8.10 7.54
CA ILE A 10 -0.21 -8.56 6.18
C ILE A 10 0.23 -7.43 5.26
N TYR A 11 1.48 -7.45 4.81
CA TYR A 11 1.98 -6.43 3.87
C TYR A 11 1.42 -6.60 2.45
N LYS A 12 0.95 -7.81 2.11
CA LYS A 12 0.42 -8.17 0.80
C LYS A 12 -0.47 -9.40 0.92
N PHE A 13 -1.71 -9.33 0.45
CA PHE A 13 -2.53 -10.54 0.30
C PHE A 13 -2.03 -11.39 -0.88
N LYS A 14 -2.01 -12.72 -0.73
CA LYS A 14 -1.50 -13.59 -1.81
C LYS A 14 -2.48 -13.66 -2.96
N SER A 15 -3.77 -13.76 -2.63
CA SER A 15 -4.90 -13.87 -3.56
C SER A 15 -6.04 -12.93 -3.14
N HIS A 16 -7.03 -12.75 -4.02
CA HIS A 16 -8.27 -12.06 -3.68
C HIS A 16 -9.08 -12.84 -2.63
N GLN A 17 -9.11 -14.17 -2.73
CA GLN A 17 -9.78 -15.05 -1.78
C GLN A 17 -9.20 -14.94 -0.37
N ASP A 18 -7.87 -14.76 -0.23
CA ASP A 18 -7.22 -14.53 1.06
C ASP A 18 -7.71 -13.21 1.69
N PHE A 19 -7.91 -12.18 0.87
CA PHE A 19 -8.42 -10.89 1.32
C PHE A 19 -9.88 -11.00 1.77
N GLU A 20 -10.75 -11.65 1.00
CA GLU A 20 -12.15 -11.84 1.38
C GLU A 20 -12.29 -12.67 2.66
N SER A 21 -11.54 -13.77 2.76
CA SER A 21 -11.54 -14.62 3.96
C SER A 21 -11.08 -13.84 5.19
N PHE A 22 -10.07 -12.98 5.03
CA PHE A 22 -9.63 -12.09 6.09
C PHE A 22 -10.68 -11.01 6.44
N GLY A 23 -11.33 -10.44 5.43
CA GLY A 23 -12.40 -9.45 5.59
C GLY A 23 -13.56 -10.01 6.41
N ASN A 24 -13.99 -11.23 6.11
CA ASN A 24 -15.04 -11.93 6.85
C ASN A 24 -14.65 -12.13 8.33
N ALA A 25 -13.43 -12.62 8.58
CA ALA A 25 -12.93 -12.79 9.95
C ALA A 25 -12.81 -11.46 10.73
N LEU A 26 -12.42 -10.38 10.05
CA LEU A 26 -12.37 -9.05 10.65
C LEU A 26 -13.78 -8.51 10.93
N GLN A 27 -14.73 -8.75 10.03
CA GLN A 27 -16.13 -8.37 10.21
C GLN A 27 -16.78 -9.07 11.39
N GLU A 28 -16.57 -10.38 11.56
CA GLU A 28 -17.03 -11.12 12.74
C GLU A 28 -16.51 -10.48 14.04
N LYS A 29 -15.24 -10.05 14.05
CA LYS A 29 -14.69 -9.34 15.19
C LYS A 29 -15.29 -7.96 15.42
N CYS A 30 -15.64 -7.23 14.36
CA CYS A 30 -16.40 -5.98 14.49
C CYS A 30 -17.79 -6.24 15.10
N ILE A 31 -18.51 -7.27 14.65
CA ILE A 31 -19.82 -7.65 15.19
C ILE A 31 -19.72 -8.01 16.68
N SER A 32 -18.67 -8.73 17.07
CA SER A 32 -18.37 -9.06 18.48
C SER A 32 -17.87 -7.87 19.32
N ASN A 33 -17.90 -6.65 18.78
CA ASN A 33 -17.47 -5.41 19.44
C ASN A 33 -15.98 -5.39 19.84
N GLN A 34 -15.13 -6.24 19.24
CA GLN A 34 -13.69 -6.25 19.46
C GLN A 34 -12.98 -5.14 18.67
N TYR A 35 -13.58 -4.70 17.57
CA TYR A 35 -13.08 -3.63 16.72
C TYR A 35 -14.17 -2.61 16.42
N THR A 36 -13.77 -1.34 16.36
CA THR A 36 -14.61 -0.23 15.91
C THR A 36 -14.05 0.33 14.61
N ILE A 37 -14.91 0.52 13.62
CA ILE A 37 -14.55 1.18 12.36
C ILE A 37 -14.44 2.68 12.64
N ILE A 38 -13.31 3.28 12.26
CA ILE A 38 -13.10 4.72 12.34
C ILE A 38 -13.26 5.28 10.94
N ASP A 39 -14.15 6.25 10.78
CA ASP A 39 -14.14 7.07 9.58
C ASP A 39 -13.03 8.12 9.69
N ARG A 40 -12.04 8.04 8.80
CA ARG A 40 -11.02 9.06 8.62
C ARG A 40 -11.08 9.51 7.18
N GLN A 41 -11.98 10.45 6.92
CA GLN A 41 -12.17 11.05 5.60
C GLN A 41 -10.96 11.85 5.09
N ASN A 42 -9.88 12.02 5.86
CA ASN A 42 -8.90 13.08 5.56
C ASN A 42 -7.44 12.85 6.00
N LYS A 43 -6.86 11.65 5.80
CA LYS A 43 -5.40 11.47 5.86
C LYS A 43 -4.81 11.24 4.46
N GLY A 44 -4.47 12.34 3.78
CA GLY A 44 -3.95 12.40 2.41
C GLY A 44 -2.62 11.69 2.12
N SER A 45 -2.06 10.94 3.07
CA SER A 45 -0.82 10.16 2.88
C SER A 45 -1.06 8.69 2.51
N ILE A 46 -2.25 8.13 2.72
CA ILE A 46 -2.52 6.70 2.45
C ILE A 46 -3.43 6.52 1.22
N SER A 47 -4.19 7.56 0.84
CA SER A 47 -5.22 7.53 -0.23
C SER A 47 -4.71 7.22 -1.64
N LEU A 48 -3.42 7.40 -1.92
CA LEU A 48 -2.85 7.18 -3.26
C LEU A 48 -2.83 5.70 -3.69
N LEU A 49 -2.90 4.74 -2.75
CA LEU A 49 -2.86 3.30 -3.04
C LEU A 49 -4.24 2.61 -3.05
N GLY A 50 -5.33 3.39 -2.95
CA GLY A 50 -6.70 2.90 -3.00
C GLY A 50 -7.49 3.15 -1.71
N SER A 51 -8.72 2.65 -1.69
CA SER A 51 -9.65 2.77 -0.56
C SER A 51 -9.06 2.09 0.68
N CYS A 52 -8.97 2.83 1.78
CA CYS A 52 -8.47 2.31 3.05
C CYS A 52 -9.55 2.42 4.12
N LEU A 53 -9.68 1.37 4.92
CA LEU A 53 -10.59 1.28 6.05
C LEU A 53 -9.76 1.27 7.34
N PHE A 54 -10.17 2.08 8.31
CA PHE A 54 -9.48 2.19 9.59
C PHE A 54 -10.26 1.46 10.67
N TYR A 55 -9.55 0.66 11.45
CA TYR A 55 -10.11 -0.14 12.53
C TYR A 55 -9.37 0.17 13.81
N LYS A 56 -10.08 0.24 14.93
CA LYS A 56 -9.49 0.38 16.26
C LYS A 56 -9.84 -0.83 17.09
N CYS A 57 -8.82 -1.49 17.65
CA CYS A 57 -9.06 -2.56 18.61
C CYS A 57 -9.60 -1.95 19.91
N ASN A 58 -10.71 -2.46 20.42
CA ASN A 58 -11.32 -1.92 21.63
C ASN A 58 -10.56 -2.30 22.91
N ALA A 59 -9.79 -3.39 22.89
CA ALA A 59 -9.00 -3.85 24.04
C ALA A 59 -7.70 -3.03 24.22
N CYS A 60 -6.85 -2.93 23.19
CA CYS A 60 -5.56 -2.23 23.29
C CYS A 60 -5.55 -0.81 22.70
N LYS A 61 -6.67 -0.37 22.12
CA LYS A 61 -6.83 0.94 21.46
C LYS A 61 -5.92 1.18 20.24
N GLU A 62 -5.18 0.17 19.81
CA GLU A 62 -4.33 0.22 18.62
C GLU A 62 -5.16 0.38 17.34
N GLN A 63 -4.67 1.21 16.43
CA GLN A 63 -5.30 1.49 15.14
C GLN A 63 -4.63 0.68 14.04
N TRP A 64 -5.48 0.10 13.21
CA TRP A 64 -5.14 -0.79 12.12
C TRP A 64 -5.72 -0.23 10.83
N VAL A 65 -4.99 -0.42 9.74
CA VAL A 65 -5.35 0.07 8.42
C VAL A 65 -5.45 -1.12 7.50
N LEU A 66 -6.62 -1.29 6.91
CA LEU A 66 -6.88 -2.23 5.83
C LEU A 66 -6.89 -1.46 4.52
N SER A 67 -5.96 -1.77 3.62
CA SER A 67 -5.98 -1.28 2.26
C SER A 67 -6.66 -2.31 1.35
N VAL A 68 -7.69 -1.87 0.64
CA VAL A 68 -8.50 -2.74 -0.24
C VAL A 68 -7.72 -3.03 -1.54
N PRO A 69 -7.61 -4.30 -1.98
CA PRO A 69 -7.01 -4.64 -3.27
C PRO A 69 -7.70 -3.93 -4.43
N GLY A 70 -6.92 -3.53 -5.44
CA GLY A 70 -7.38 -2.81 -6.62
C GLY A 70 -6.50 -3.08 -7.84
N LYS A 71 -6.63 -2.28 -8.91
CA LYS A 71 -5.85 -2.48 -10.15
C LYS A 71 -4.33 -2.48 -9.88
N GLY A 72 -3.71 -3.66 -9.92
CA GLY A 72 -2.28 -3.85 -9.66
C GLY A 72 -1.86 -3.81 -8.18
N TRP A 73 -2.80 -3.55 -7.27
CA TRP A 73 -2.56 -3.41 -5.85
C TRP A 73 -3.19 -4.56 -5.07
N ARG A 74 -2.41 -5.27 -4.24
CA ARG A 74 -2.89 -6.46 -3.52
C ARG A 74 -3.42 -6.18 -2.12
N GLY A 75 -3.47 -4.93 -1.67
CA GLY A 75 -3.92 -4.59 -0.33
C GLY A 75 -2.94 -4.99 0.79
N PHE A 76 -3.17 -4.46 1.99
CA PHE A 76 -2.45 -4.81 3.21
C PHE A 76 -3.35 -4.66 4.44
N TYR A 77 -2.95 -5.27 5.56
CA TYR A 77 -3.50 -5.02 6.89
C TYR A 77 -2.35 -4.83 7.88
N LEU A 78 -2.18 -3.60 8.37
CA LEU A 78 -1.03 -3.21 9.20
C LEU A 78 -1.48 -2.25 10.31
N PRO A 79 -0.77 -2.18 11.45
CA PRO A 79 -0.91 -1.08 12.38
C PRO A 79 -0.65 0.24 11.66
N GLU A 80 -1.30 1.31 12.09
CA GLU A 80 -1.25 2.62 11.42
C GLU A 80 0.19 3.10 11.15
N LYS A 81 1.08 3.05 12.15
CA LYS A 81 2.48 3.46 11.99
C LYS A 81 3.20 2.64 10.92
N ALA A 82 3.02 1.32 10.94
CA ALA A 82 3.62 0.43 9.95
C ALA A 82 3.01 0.62 8.55
N ALA A 83 1.72 0.97 8.46
CA ALA A 83 1.07 1.31 7.20
C ALA A 83 1.65 2.61 6.61
N GLU A 84 1.85 3.65 7.42
CA GLU A 84 2.49 4.90 7.00
C GLU A 84 3.93 4.65 6.51
N GLU A 85 4.73 3.89 7.24
CA GLU A 85 6.10 3.54 6.84
C GLU A 85 6.13 2.72 5.54
N TYR A 86 5.22 1.74 5.43
CA TYR A 86 5.13 0.88 4.25
C TYR A 86 4.73 1.67 2.99
N THR A 87 3.71 2.53 3.10
CA THR A 87 3.28 3.38 1.98
C THR A 87 4.35 4.39 1.57
N GLN A 88 5.07 4.98 2.54
CA GLN A 88 6.23 5.85 2.23
C GLN A 88 7.36 5.10 1.54
N ARG A 89 7.62 3.84 1.94
CA ARG A 89 8.62 2.99 1.27
C ARG A 89 8.22 2.69 -0.18
N LEU A 90 6.96 2.34 -0.42
CA LEU A 90 6.46 2.09 -1.78
C LEU A 90 6.61 3.33 -2.67
N ARG A 91 6.23 4.52 -2.17
CA ARG A 91 6.41 5.79 -2.89
C ARG A 91 7.86 6.07 -3.25
N ARG A 92 8.80 5.78 -2.35
CA ARG A 92 10.25 5.95 -2.61
C ARG A 92 10.72 5.03 -3.73
N ILE A 93 10.27 3.78 -3.74
CA ILE A 93 10.61 2.81 -4.78
C ILE A 93 10.04 3.25 -6.14
N GLU A 94 8.80 3.71 -6.19
CA GLU A 94 8.19 4.22 -7.43
C GLU A 94 8.92 5.45 -7.96
N LYS A 95 9.26 6.41 -7.11
CA LYS A 95 10.07 7.59 -7.49
C LYS A 95 11.45 7.22 -8.03
N ALA A 96 12.11 6.23 -7.41
CA ALA A 96 13.41 5.77 -7.87
C ALA A 96 13.32 5.08 -9.24
N ARG A 97 12.27 4.26 -9.46
CA ARG A 97 12.02 3.60 -10.75
C ARG A 97 11.72 4.59 -11.86
N SER A 98 10.88 5.59 -11.59
CA SER A 98 10.55 6.61 -12.58
C SER A 98 11.77 7.46 -12.96
N ALA A 99 12.60 7.82 -11.98
CA ALA A 99 13.87 8.50 -12.24
C ALA A 99 14.81 7.65 -13.10
N GLY A 100 14.95 6.35 -12.79
CA GLY A 100 15.78 5.43 -13.57
C GLY A 100 15.32 5.28 -15.02
N TYR A 101 14.01 5.19 -15.26
CA TYR A 101 13.44 5.17 -16.62
C TYR A 101 13.78 6.45 -17.41
N LEU A 102 13.68 7.61 -16.76
CA LEU A 102 14.00 8.91 -17.36
C LEU A 102 15.47 8.99 -17.77
N VAL A 103 16.39 8.56 -16.91
CA VAL A 103 17.83 8.53 -17.21
C VAL A 103 18.13 7.61 -18.40
N MET A 104 17.57 6.39 -18.41
CA MET A 104 17.75 5.46 -19.53
C MET A 104 17.23 6.05 -20.85
N LEU A 105 16.08 6.73 -20.82
CA LEU A 105 15.50 7.36 -22.00
C LEU A 105 16.42 8.47 -22.55
N VAL A 106 16.99 9.30 -21.66
CA VAL A 106 17.96 10.35 -22.05
C VAL A 106 19.23 9.75 -22.67
N ILE A 107 19.74 8.64 -22.13
CA ILE A 107 20.92 7.98 -22.70
C ILE A 107 20.61 7.45 -24.11
N VAL A 108 19.47 6.79 -24.29
CA VAL A 108 19.05 6.26 -25.60
C VAL A 108 18.90 7.39 -26.62
N THR A 109 18.27 8.50 -26.25
CA THR A 109 18.12 9.64 -27.17
C THR A 109 19.45 10.27 -27.54
N LEU A 110 20.38 10.42 -26.59
CA LEU A 110 21.74 10.92 -26.88
C LEU A 110 22.51 10.00 -27.84
N VAL A 111 22.43 8.69 -27.67
CA VAL A 111 23.07 7.72 -28.57
C VAL A 111 22.48 7.78 -29.98
N LEU A 112 21.15 7.90 -30.10
CA LEU A 112 20.48 8.05 -31.38
C LEU A 112 20.87 9.36 -32.08
N LEU A 113 20.91 10.47 -31.34
CA LEU A 113 21.34 11.77 -31.86
C LEU A 113 22.80 11.74 -32.32
N TRP A 114 23.69 11.09 -31.56
CA TRP A 114 25.09 10.90 -31.95
C TRP A 114 25.22 10.12 -33.25
N LYS A 115 24.48 9.02 -33.39
CA LYS A 115 24.46 8.20 -34.61
C LYS A 115 23.94 8.99 -35.82
N LEU A 116 22.91 9.81 -35.63
CA LEU A 116 22.39 10.67 -36.70
C LEU A 116 23.41 11.73 -37.12
N LEU A 117 24.05 12.41 -36.16
CA LEU A 117 25.11 13.38 -36.45
C LEU A 117 26.25 12.76 -37.25
N LEU A 118 26.70 11.57 -36.87
CA LEU A 118 27.77 10.85 -37.55
C LEU A 118 27.36 10.28 -38.92
N TYR A 119 26.06 10.14 -39.18
CA TYR A 119 25.56 9.73 -40.49
C TYR A 119 25.47 10.90 -41.48
N PHE A 120 25.21 12.12 -40.98
CA PHE A 120 25.14 13.34 -41.79
C PHE A 120 26.50 14.00 -42.03
N LEU A 121 27.53 13.62 -41.27
CA LEU A 121 28.90 14.10 -41.39
C LEU A 121 29.74 13.15 -42.25
#